data_AF-A0AAV3P151-F1
#
_entry.id   AF-A0AAV3P151-F1
#
_cell.length_a   1.000
_cell.length_b   1.000
_cell.length_c   1.000
_cell.angle_alpha   90.00
_cell.angle_beta   90.00
_cell.angle_gamma   90.00
#
_symmetry.space_group_name_H-M   'P 1'
#
loop_
_entity.id
_entity.type
_entity.pdbx_description
1 polymer ?
#
loop_
_entity_poly.entity_id
_entity_poly.type
_entity_poly.pdbx_seq_one_letter_code
_entity_poly.pdbx_strand_id
1 'polypeptide(L)'
;MRRNLEVSDPEYVTALAASAFAVHCLEESNLRHHTKELRPARSLIGQPLRYDAPPPPRPVPRPREDQRRVSMNKGQRIAESKAEAWEKTQMAKIIKRYERLHSAIHSWEKEKKLKAKQQMERKKMQGMVDTRRANMNQHYQDKLARIEHIANGARKQAEEKRKHEESVVKEKAKRIRLTGQTPVTCFCC
;
A
#
# COMPACT_ATOMS: atom_id res chain seq x y z
N MET A 1 13.08 -16.40 -30.93
CA MET A 1 12.65 -17.60 -30.18
C MET A 1 12.02 -17.14 -28.87
N ARG A 2 10.68 -17.14 -28.79
CA ARG A 2 9.94 -16.84 -27.55
C ARG A 2 9.89 -18.13 -26.74
N ARG A 3 10.45 -18.12 -25.52
CA ARG A 3 10.25 -19.23 -24.58
C ARG A 3 8.80 -19.13 -24.10
N ASN A 4 7.97 -20.08 -24.53
CA ASN A 4 6.68 -20.34 -23.90
C ASN A 4 7.01 -20.80 -22.47
N LEU A 5 6.69 -19.96 -21.48
CA LEU A 5 6.71 -20.37 -20.09
C LEU A 5 5.47 -21.25 -19.90
N GLU A 6 5.67 -22.55 -19.99
CA GLU A 6 4.61 -23.54 -19.82
C GLU A 6 4.22 -23.53 -18.34
N VAL A 7 3.11 -22.83 -18.04
CA VAL A 7 2.52 -22.71 -16.71
C VAL A 7 1.74 -23.99 -16.44
N SER A 8 2.39 -25.03 -15.92
CA SER A 8 1.79 -26.12 -15.12
C SER A 8 2.85 -27.09 -14.60
N ASP A 9 3.98 -26.57 -14.12
CA ASP A 9 4.87 -27.39 -13.30
C ASP A 9 4.28 -27.42 -11.87
N PRO A 10 3.88 -28.59 -11.33
CA PRO A 10 3.32 -28.68 -9.98
C PRO A 10 4.27 -28.11 -8.93
N GLU A 11 5.59 -28.19 -9.15
CA GLU A 11 6.59 -27.62 -8.25
C GLU A 11 6.56 -26.09 -8.23
N TYR A 12 6.28 -25.45 -9.37
CA TYR A 12 6.15 -24.00 -9.48
C TYR A 12 4.89 -23.50 -8.74
N VAL A 13 3.78 -24.23 -8.87
CA VAL A 13 2.54 -23.91 -8.15
C VAL A 13 2.73 -24.11 -6.64
N THR A 14 3.42 -25.17 -6.22
CA THR A 14 3.77 -25.40 -4.81
C THR A 14 4.72 -24.32 -4.28
N ALA A 15 5.73 -23.90 -5.05
CA ALA A 15 6.64 -22.83 -4.66
C ALA A 15 5.91 -21.48 -4.53
N LEU A 16 4.97 -21.17 -5.42
CA LEU A 16 4.11 -19.99 -5.31
C LEU A 16 3.20 -20.07 -4.08
N ALA A 17 2.58 -21.21 -3.81
CA ALA A 17 1.75 -21.40 -2.63
C ALA A 17 2.56 -21.28 -1.33
N ALA A 18 3.76 -21.88 -1.28
CA ALA A 18 4.66 -21.83 -0.13
C ALA A 18 5.16 -20.40 0.14
N SER A 19 5.51 -19.65 -0.92
CA SER A 19 5.92 -18.25 -0.77
C SER A 19 4.76 -17.35 -0.33
N ALA A 20 3.56 -17.54 -0.87
CA ALA A 20 2.37 -16.82 -0.41
C ALA A 20 2.05 -17.11 1.07
N PHE A 21 2.15 -18.38 1.49
CA PHE A 21 1.96 -18.78 2.88
C PHE A 21 3.04 -18.20 3.80
N ALA A 22 4.31 -18.21 3.40
CA ALA A 22 5.41 -17.62 4.18
C ALA A 22 5.22 -16.11 4.40
N VAL A 23 4.76 -15.38 3.38
CA VAL A 23 4.41 -13.95 3.50
C VAL A 23 3.24 -13.75 4.46
N HIS A 24 2.19 -14.57 4.36
CA HIS A 24 1.04 -14.52 5.27
C HIS A 24 1.45 -14.78 6.73
N CYS A 25 2.30 -15.77 6.98
CA CYS A 25 2.81 -16.06 8.32
C CYS A 25 3.67 -14.91 8.89
N LEU A 26 4.47 -14.24 8.04
CA LEU A 26 5.27 -13.09 8.47
C LEU A 26 4.38 -11.88 8.81
N GLU A 27 3.28 -11.68 8.10
CA GLU A 27 2.33 -10.60 8.37
C GLU A 27 1.52 -10.86 9.65
N GLU A 28 1.08 -12.10 9.87
CA GLU A 28 0.41 -12.50 11.11
C GLU A 28 1.30 -12.40 12.35
N SER A 29 2.56 -12.83 12.25
CA SER A 29 3.51 -12.72 13.36
C SER A 29 3.75 -11.26 13.73
N ASN A 30 3.92 -10.38 12.73
CA ASN A 30 4.10 -8.94 12.96
C ASN A 30 2.87 -8.29 13.62
N LEU A 31 1.66 -8.73 13.27
CA LEU A 31 0.41 -8.29 13.91
C LEU A 31 0.31 -8.75 15.39
N ARG A 32 0.76 -9.98 15.70
CA ARG A 32 0.80 -10.52 17.07
C ARG A 32 1.84 -9.85 17.97
N HIS A 33 2.91 -9.31 17.39
CA HIS A 33 3.89 -8.51 18.15
C HIS A 33 3.35 -7.12 18.49
N HIS A 34 2.54 -6.53 17.60
CA HIS A 34 1.94 -5.21 17.85
C HIS A 34 0.89 -5.21 18.97
N THR A 35 0.13 -6.29 19.13
CA THR A 35 -0.92 -6.41 20.17
C THR A 35 -0.40 -6.68 21.58
N LYS A 36 0.86 -7.10 21.73
CA LYS A 36 1.47 -7.37 23.05
C LYS A 36 2.07 -6.13 23.73
N GLU A 37 2.36 -5.06 22.97
CA GLU A 37 2.96 -3.82 23.47
C GLU A 37 1.93 -2.80 24.02
N LEU A 38 0.63 -3.05 23.88
CA LEU A 38 -0.46 -2.17 24.33
C LEU A 38 -1.24 -2.76 25.52
N ARG A 39 -0.54 -3.20 26.57
CA ARG A 39 -1.19 -3.52 27.86
C ARG A 39 -0.88 -2.42 28.90
N PRO A 40 -1.87 -1.64 29.37
CA PRO A 40 -1.65 -0.70 30.46
C PRO A 40 -1.50 -1.48 31.78
N ALA A 41 -0.43 -1.20 32.52
CA ALA A 41 -0.20 -1.76 33.84
C ALA A 41 -1.31 -1.30 34.80
N ARG A 42 -2.09 -2.27 35.31
CA ARG A 42 -3.14 -2.03 36.31
C ARG A 42 -2.54 -2.14 37.72
N SER A 43 -2.51 -0.99 38.39
CA SER A 43 -2.70 -0.71 39.83
C SER A 43 -2.10 -1.64 40.89
N LEU A 44 -1.27 -1.08 41.78
CA LEU A 44 -1.21 -1.47 43.18
C LEU A 44 -1.32 -0.24 44.09
N ILE A 45 -2.29 -0.34 44.99
CA ILE A 45 -2.77 0.59 46.00
C ILE A 45 -1.75 0.71 47.15
N GLY A 46 -1.60 1.90 47.72
CA GLY A 46 -0.92 2.13 49.01
C GLY A 46 -1.56 3.31 49.75
N GLN A 47 -2.20 3.02 50.88
CA GLN A 47 -3.02 3.90 51.71
C GLN A 47 -2.29 5.13 52.29
N PRO A 48 -3.00 6.21 52.70
CA PRO A 48 -2.41 7.29 53.47
C PRO A 48 -2.14 6.83 54.91
N LEU A 49 -0.87 6.83 55.31
CA LEU A 49 -0.47 6.64 56.70
C LEU A 49 -1.05 7.76 57.57
N ARG A 50 -1.89 7.36 58.52
CA ARG A 50 -2.38 8.19 59.61
C ARG A 50 -1.22 8.33 60.59
N TYR A 51 -0.75 9.54 60.85
CA TYR A 51 0.22 9.79 61.91
C TYR A 51 -0.54 10.08 63.20
N ASP A 52 -0.46 9.18 64.18
CA ASP A 52 -0.76 9.51 65.57
C ASP A 52 0.27 10.52 66.08
N ALA A 53 -0.20 11.60 66.69
CA ALA A 53 0.64 12.66 67.21
C ALA A 53 1.44 12.17 68.44
N PRO A 54 2.76 12.38 68.51
CA PRO A 54 3.54 12.05 69.69
C PRO A 54 3.32 13.09 70.82
N PRO A 55 3.51 12.71 72.10
CA PRO A 55 3.31 13.60 73.24
C PRO A 55 4.38 14.71 73.29
N PRO A 56 4.10 15.85 73.96
CA PRO A 56 4.98 17.01 73.93
C PRO A 56 6.31 16.75 74.65
N PRO A 57 7.44 17.28 74.16
CA PRO A 57 8.73 17.05 74.78
C PRO A 57 8.89 17.86 76.07
N ARG A 58 9.49 17.24 77.08
CA ARG A 58 9.92 17.89 78.33
C ARG A 58 11.02 18.93 78.07
N PRO A 59 11.12 20.02 78.85
CA PRO A 59 12.16 21.03 78.66
C PRO A 59 13.52 20.49 79.13
N VAL A 60 14.49 20.47 78.21
CA VAL A 60 15.89 20.15 78.48
C VAL A 60 16.72 21.46 78.52
N PRO A 61 17.76 21.57 79.36
CA PRO A 61 18.55 22.79 79.46
C PRO A 61 19.31 23.08 78.16
N ARG A 62 19.33 24.35 77.74
CA ARG A 62 19.99 24.84 76.52
C ARG A 62 21.52 24.71 76.60
N PRO A 63 22.18 24.01 75.65
CA PRO A 63 23.59 24.21 75.35
C PRO A 63 23.75 25.25 74.24
N ARG A 64 24.85 26.01 74.31
CA ARG A 64 25.26 27.16 73.49
C ARG A 64 24.81 27.10 72.00
N GLU A 65 24.04 28.11 71.58
CA GLU A 65 23.28 28.13 70.33
C GLU A 65 24.12 28.32 69.05
N ASP A 66 25.32 28.89 69.14
CA ASP A 66 26.15 29.21 67.97
C ASP A 66 26.79 27.98 67.31
N GLN A 67 27.19 26.98 68.09
CA GLN A 67 27.81 25.75 67.55
C GLN A 67 26.77 24.81 66.92
N ARG A 68 25.52 24.85 67.41
CA ARG A 68 24.38 24.09 66.87
C ARG A 68 23.92 24.63 65.51
N ARG A 69 23.86 25.96 65.34
CA ARG A 69 23.48 26.60 64.07
C ARG A 69 24.48 26.30 62.94
N VAL A 70 25.79 26.36 63.22
CA VAL A 70 26.83 26.05 62.20
C VAL A 70 26.82 24.58 61.78
N SER A 71 26.59 23.65 62.71
CA SER A 71 26.48 22.22 62.41
C SER A 71 25.21 21.88 61.62
N MET A 72 24.07 22.50 61.96
CA MET A 72 22.81 22.34 61.23
C MET A 72 22.93 22.86 59.79
N ASN A 73 23.56 24.02 59.58
CA ASN A 73 23.78 24.59 58.25
C ASN A 73 24.71 23.72 57.37
N LYS A 74 25.76 23.12 57.96
CA LYS A 74 26.62 22.16 57.24
C LYS A 74 25.86 20.88 56.88
N GLY A 75 25.09 20.32 57.81
CA GLY A 75 24.28 19.13 57.56
C GLY A 75 23.23 19.36 56.46
N GLN A 76 22.59 20.53 56.46
CA GLN A 76 21.60 20.92 55.46
C GLN A 76 22.21 21.08 54.07
N ARG A 77 23.37 21.75 53.95
CA ARG A 77 24.10 21.84 52.66
C ARG A 77 24.51 20.48 52.10
N ILE A 78 24.91 19.54 52.96
CA ILE A 78 25.24 18.16 52.54
C ILE A 78 23.98 17.42 52.08
N ALA A 79 22.85 17.60 52.77
CA ALA A 79 21.57 17.01 52.38
C ALA A 79 21.06 17.57 51.04
N GLU A 80 21.15 18.89 50.83
CA GLU A 80 20.82 19.57 49.58
C GLU A 80 21.69 19.06 48.42
N SER A 81 23.01 18.96 48.62
CA SER A 81 23.93 18.42 47.61
C SER A 81 23.61 16.96 47.25
N LYS A 82 23.24 16.13 48.23
CA LYS A 82 22.81 14.74 47.99
C LYS A 82 21.48 14.68 47.23
N ALA A 83 20.54 15.56 47.56
CA ALA A 83 19.26 15.66 46.85
C ALA A 83 19.46 16.08 45.40
N GLU A 84 20.30 17.07 45.13
CA GLU A 84 20.63 17.53 43.78
C GLU A 84 21.31 16.43 42.95
N ALA A 85 22.25 15.68 43.54
CA ALA A 85 22.89 14.55 42.87
C ALA A 85 21.88 13.44 42.52
N TRP A 86 20.94 13.15 43.42
CA TRP A 86 19.88 12.19 43.17
C TRP A 86 18.91 12.68 42.08
N GLU A 87 18.50 13.95 42.13
CA GLU A 87 17.64 14.57 41.13
C GLU A 87 18.28 14.50 39.74
N LYS A 88 19.54 14.93 39.60
CA LYS A 88 20.29 14.83 38.33
C LYS A 88 20.34 13.41 37.81
N THR A 89 20.54 12.43 38.71
CA THR A 89 20.55 11.01 38.34
C THR A 89 19.18 10.53 37.85
N GLN A 90 18.09 10.95 38.49
CA GLN A 90 16.73 10.58 38.05
C GLN A 90 16.36 11.28 36.74
N MET A 91 16.68 12.56 36.60
CA MET A 91 16.45 13.32 35.37
C MET A 91 17.19 12.71 34.19
N ALA A 92 18.46 12.33 34.35
CA ALA A 92 19.22 11.64 33.32
C ALA A 92 18.58 10.29 32.91
N LYS A 93 18.05 9.52 33.86
CA LYS A 93 17.32 8.27 33.57
C LYS A 93 16.05 8.54 32.75
N ILE A 94 15.30 9.58 33.10
CA ILE A 94 14.08 9.98 32.40
C ILE A 94 14.42 10.40 30.97
N ILE A 95 15.36 11.34 30.80
CA ILE A 95 15.80 11.84 29.49
C ILE A 95 16.20 10.67 28.59
N LYS A 96 17.10 9.80 29.07
CA LYS A 96 17.58 8.64 28.31
C LYS A 96 16.45 7.69 27.89
N ARG A 97 15.43 7.51 28.73
CA ARG A 97 14.26 6.68 28.39
C ARG A 97 13.46 7.31 27.25
N TYR A 98 13.22 8.62 27.32
CA TYR A 98 12.46 9.33 26.29
C TYR A 98 13.24 9.52 24.99
N GLU A 99 14.56 9.69 25.01
CA GLU A 99 15.40 9.72 23.81
C GLU A 99 15.29 8.40 23.02
N ARG A 100 15.32 7.26 23.72
CA ARG A 100 15.12 5.93 23.11
C ARG A 100 13.73 5.80 22.51
N LEU A 101 12.70 6.22 23.25
CA LEU A 101 11.31 6.18 22.80
C LEU A 101 11.10 7.09 21.57
N HIS A 102 11.64 8.31 21.59
CA HIS A 102 11.59 9.21 20.44
C HIS A 102 12.29 8.59 19.23
N SER A 103 13.47 7.99 19.43
CA SER A 103 14.20 7.33 18.34
C SER A 103 13.41 6.14 17.76
N ALA A 104 12.73 5.36 18.59
CA ALA A 104 11.84 4.29 18.17
C ALA A 104 10.63 4.81 17.36
N ILE A 105 9.99 5.89 17.84
CA ILE A 105 8.87 6.53 17.12
C ILE A 105 9.33 7.04 15.74
N HIS A 106 10.45 7.77 15.69
CA HIS A 106 10.94 8.34 14.43
C HIS A 106 11.35 7.26 13.42
N SER A 107 12.00 6.20 13.88
CA SER A 107 12.39 5.09 12.99
C SER A 107 11.16 4.35 12.45
N TRP A 108 10.20 4.03 13.31
CA TRP A 108 8.93 3.43 12.89
C TRP A 108 8.17 4.31 11.91
N GLU A 109 8.06 5.62 12.16
CA GLU A 109 7.40 6.56 11.27
C GLU A 109 8.06 6.60 9.89
N LYS A 110 9.41 6.70 9.86
CA LYS A 110 10.19 6.67 8.62
C LYS A 110 9.96 5.38 7.85
N GLU A 111 9.97 4.24 8.52
CA GLU A 111 9.72 2.94 7.91
C GLU A 111 8.31 2.86 7.30
N LYS A 112 7.27 3.28 8.04
CA LYS A 112 5.89 3.27 7.53
C LYS A 112 5.71 4.21 6.35
N LYS A 113 6.29 5.41 6.41
CA LYS A 113 6.29 6.37 5.28
C LYS A 113 6.98 5.79 4.05
N LEU A 114 8.14 5.15 4.23
CA LEU A 114 8.88 4.51 3.14
C LEU A 114 8.06 3.38 2.51
N LYS A 115 7.46 2.51 3.33
CA LYS A 115 6.62 1.40 2.85
C LYS A 115 5.41 1.92 2.05
N ALA A 116 4.73 2.96 2.55
CA ALA A 116 3.62 3.60 1.84
C ALA A 116 4.07 4.19 0.48
N LYS A 117 5.21 4.89 0.46
CA LYS A 117 5.77 5.46 -0.77
C LYS A 117 6.11 4.38 -1.80
N GLN A 118 6.78 3.31 -1.38
CA GLN A 118 7.10 2.18 -2.26
C GLN A 118 5.84 1.50 -2.82
N GLN A 119 4.80 1.34 -2.00
CA GLN A 119 3.53 0.75 -2.47
C GLN A 119 2.88 1.63 -3.54
N MET A 120 2.84 2.95 -3.32
CA MET A 120 2.31 3.90 -4.29
C MET A 120 3.09 3.87 -5.62
N GLU A 121 4.42 3.88 -5.57
CA GLU A 121 5.25 3.80 -6.79
C GLU A 121 5.06 2.47 -7.54
N ARG A 122 4.95 1.34 -6.82
CA ARG A 122 4.63 0.04 -7.44
C ARG A 122 3.29 0.07 -8.17
N LYS A 123 2.24 0.61 -7.53
CA LYS A 123 0.91 0.73 -8.15
C LYS A 123 0.93 1.65 -9.37
N LYS A 124 1.66 2.77 -9.30
CA LYS A 124 1.83 3.70 -10.42
C LYS A 124 2.51 3.04 -11.61
N MET A 125 3.62 2.33 -11.37
CA MET A 125 4.34 1.58 -12.40
C MET A 125 3.46 0.50 -13.03
N GLN A 126 2.72 -0.26 -12.23
CA GLN A 126 1.77 -1.26 -12.71
C GLN A 126 0.70 -0.63 -13.60
N GLY A 127 0.07 0.46 -13.14
CA GLY A 127 -0.94 1.19 -13.91
C GLY A 127 -0.41 1.73 -15.24
N MET A 128 0.84 2.22 -15.29
CA MET A 128 1.46 2.66 -16.54
C MET A 128 1.65 1.52 -17.54
N VAL A 129 2.06 0.34 -17.07
CA VAL A 129 2.22 -0.86 -17.92
C VAL A 129 0.87 -1.32 -18.46
N ASP A 130 -0.16 -1.33 -17.61
CA ASP A 130 -1.51 -1.76 -17.99
C ASP A 130 -2.13 -0.80 -19.01
N THR A 131 -2.00 0.51 -18.81
CA THR A 131 -2.41 1.53 -19.80
C THR A 131 -1.70 1.34 -21.13
N ARG A 132 -0.37 1.11 -21.12
CA ARG A 132 0.37 0.86 -22.35
C ARG A 132 -0.13 -0.38 -23.09
N ARG A 133 -0.41 -1.47 -22.36
CA ARG A 133 -0.97 -2.70 -22.93
C ARG A 133 -2.37 -2.46 -23.52
N ALA A 134 -3.23 -1.74 -22.79
CA ALA A 134 -4.57 -1.40 -23.24
C ALA A 134 -4.56 -0.58 -24.54
N ASN A 135 -3.72 0.46 -24.60
CA ASN A 135 -3.57 1.31 -25.79
C ASN A 135 -3.06 0.51 -27.00
N MET A 136 -2.09 -0.38 -26.80
CA MET A 136 -1.59 -1.23 -27.88
C MET A 136 -2.65 -2.20 -28.41
N ASN A 137 -3.48 -2.74 -27.51
CA ASN A 137 -4.59 -3.61 -27.89
C ASN A 137 -5.68 -2.83 -28.63
N GLN A 138 -6.08 -1.65 -28.15
CA GLN A 138 -7.04 -0.78 -28.85
C GLN A 138 -6.58 -0.46 -30.27
N HIS A 139 -5.34 -0.02 -30.44
CA HIS A 139 -4.79 0.26 -31.77
C HIS A 139 -4.78 -0.98 -32.69
N TYR A 140 -4.59 -2.18 -32.13
CA TYR A 140 -4.72 -3.43 -32.90
C TYR A 140 -6.19 -3.69 -33.30
N GLN A 141 -7.14 -3.51 -32.39
CA GLN A 141 -8.57 -3.64 -32.68
C GLN A 141 -9.03 -2.63 -33.73
N ASP A 142 -8.59 -1.37 -33.63
CA ASP A 142 -8.92 -0.32 -34.60
C ASP A 142 -8.42 -0.69 -36.01
N LYS A 143 -7.22 -1.29 -36.11
CA LYS A 143 -6.71 -1.79 -37.38
C LYS A 143 -7.58 -2.91 -37.95
N LEU A 144 -7.99 -3.86 -37.12
CA LEU A 144 -8.89 -4.94 -37.54
C LEU A 144 -10.23 -4.38 -38.01
N ALA A 145 -10.84 -3.48 -37.23
CA ALA A 145 -12.11 -2.84 -37.56
C ALA A 145 -12.02 -2.06 -38.88
N ARG A 146 -10.90 -1.36 -39.13
CA ARG A 146 -10.68 -0.67 -40.40
C ARG A 146 -10.59 -1.63 -41.58
N ILE A 147 -9.85 -2.73 -41.44
CA ILE A 147 -9.73 -3.76 -42.49
C ILE A 147 -11.10 -4.36 -42.78
N GLU A 148 -11.84 -4.72 -41.73
CA GLU A 148 -13.19 -5.29 -41.85
C GLU A 148 -14.16 -4.30 -42.53
N HIS A 149 -14.15 -3.03 -42.14
CA HIS A 149 -14.97 -2.00 -42.76
C HIS A 149 -14.71 -1.89 -44.28
N ILE A 150 -13.42 -1.86 -44.68
CA ILE A 150 -13.03 -1.79 -46.10
C ILE A 150 -13.48 -3.06 -46.84
N ALA A 151 -13.22 -4.23 -46.27
CA ALA A 151 -13.62 -5.50 -46.87
C ALA A 151 -15.14 -5.62 -47.03
N ASN A 152 -15.90 -5.18 -46.02
CA ASN A 152 -17.36 -5.14 -46.06
C ASN A 152 -17.87 -4.18 -47.14
N GLY A 153 -17.26 -3.00 -47.27
CA GLY A 153 -17.55 -2.07 -48.35
C GLY A 153 -17.31 -2.67 -49.74
N ALA A 154 -16.16 -3.32 -49.94
CA ALA A 154 -15.82 -3.97 -51.20
C ALA A 154 -16.78 -5.13 -51.54
N ARG A 155 -17.11 -5.99 -50.56
CA ARG A 155 -18.09 -7.08 -50.73
C ARG A 155 -19.47 -6.54 -51.10
N LYS A 156 -19.93 -5.48 -50.44
CA LYS A 156 -21.20 -4.84 -50.74
C LYS A 156 -21.23 -4.30 -52.17
N GLN A 157 -20.17 -3.59 -52.59
CA GLN A 157 -20.09 -3.05 -53.95
C GLN A 157 -20.07 -4.16 -55.02
N ALA A 158 -19.31 -5.24 -54.78
CA ALA A 158 -19.28 -6.39 -55.68
C ALA A 158 -20.65 -7.07 -55.80
N GLU A 159 -21.36 -7.21 -54.69
CA GLU A 159 -22.70 -7.80 -54.64
C GLU A 159 -23.76 -6.94 -55.35
N GLU A 160 -23.70 -5.61 -55.17
CA GLU A 160 -24.57 -4.67 -55.91
C GLU A 160 -24.32 -4.77 -57.43
N LYS A 161 -23.05 -4.83 -57.85
CA LYS A 161 -22.70 -5.02 -59.27
C LYS A 161 -23.22 -6.34 -59.82
N ARG A 162 -23.03 -7.44 -59.08
CA ARG A 162 -23.57 -8.77 -59.43
C ARG A 162 -25.10 -8.72 -59.63
N LYS A 163 -25.83 -8.14 -58.67
CA LYS A 163 -27.29 -8.01 -58.75
C LYS A 163 -27.74 -7.17 -59.94
N HIS A 164 -27.04 -6.09 -60.25
CA HIS A 164 -27.32 -5.26 -61.42
C HIS A 164 -27.16 -6.05 -62.72
N GLU A 165 -26.02 -6.73 -62.90
CA GLU A 165 -25.75 -7.56 -64.08
C GLU A 165 -26.78 -8.69 -64.22
N GLU A 166 -27.09 -9.39 -63.11
CA GLU A 166 -28.14 -10.41 -63.07
C GLU A 166 -29.51 -9.83 -63.48
N SER A 167 -29.84 -8.61 -63.05
CA SER A 167 -31.09 -7.94 -63.42
C SER A 167 -31.14 -7.62 -64.91
N VAL A 168 -30.05 -7.08 -65.48
CA VAL A 168 -29.95 -6.79 -66.92
C VAL A 168 -30.13 -8.06 -67.74
N VAL A 169 -29.51 -9.17 -67.33
CA VAL A 169 -29.67 -10.48 -67.99
C VAL A 169 -31.11 -10.97 -67.90
N LYS A 170 -31.73 -10.89 -66.70
CA LYS A 170 -33.13 -11.28 -66.50
C LYS A 170 -34.10 -10.45 -67.35
N GLU A 171 -33.86 -9.15 -67.48
CA GLU A 171 -34.65 -8.25 -68.33
C GLU A 171 -34.52 -8.61 -69.82
N LYS A 172 -33.29 -8.81 -70.32
CA LYS A 172 -33.06 -9.27 -71.69
C LYS A 172 -33.76 -10.61 -71.96
N ALA A 173 -33.68 -11.56 -71.02
CA ALA A 173 -34.36 -12.84 -71.14
C ALA A 173 -35.89 -12.70 -71.20
N LYS A 174 -36.47 -11.80 -70.38
CA LYS A 174 -37.91 -11.48 -70.43
C LYS A 174 -38.29 -10.91 -71.80
N ARG A 175 -37.51 -9.98 -72.35
CA ARG A 175 -37.76 -9.40 -73.68
C ARG A 175 -37.79 -10.47 -74.77
N ILE A 176 -36.81 -11.38 -74.78
CA ILE A 176 -36.75 -12.48 -75.75
C ILE A 176 -37.99 -13.38 -75.66
N ARG A 177 -38.45 -13.72 -74.44
CA ARG A 177 -39.66 -14.52 -74.25
C ARG A 177 -40.93 -13.83 -74.78
N LEU A 178 -40.96 -12.49 -74.76
CA LEU A 178 -42.11 -11.70 -75.24
C LEU A 178 -42.09 -11.49 -76.76
N THR A 179 -40.94 -11.18 -77.36
CA THR A 179 -40.85 -10.81 -78.79
C THR A 179 -40.30 -11.92 -79.69
N GLY A 180 -39.71 -12.97 -79.13
CA GLY A 180 -39.03 -14.04 -79.88
C GLY A 180 -37.71 -13.63 -80.55
N GLN A 181 -37.27 -12.37 -80.39
CA GLN A 181 -36.09 -11.82 -81.05
C GLN A 181 -34.90 -11.68 -80.08
N THR A 182 -33.78 -12.28 -80.44
CA THR A 182 -32.53 -12.18 -79.68
C THR A 182 -31.86 -10.83 -79.94
N PRO A 183 -31.46 -10.07 -78.90
CA PRO A 183 -30.77 -8.80 -79.11
C PRO A 183 -29.44 -9.00 -79.83
N VAL A 184 -29.24 -8.27 -80.93
CA VAL A 184 -28.03 -8.32 -81.76
C VAL A 184 -26.98 -7.37 -81.18
N THR A 185 -25.85 -7.89 -80.75
CA THR A 185 -24.69 -7.09 -80.33
C THR A 185 -23.78 -6.82 -81.55
N CYS A 186 -23.70 -5.57 -82.02
CA CYS A 186 -22.71 -5.15 -83.05
C CYS A 186 -21.31 -5.24 -82.43
N PHE A 187 -20.41 -6.05 -82.99
CA PHE A 187 -18.97 -6.07 -82.67
C PHE A 187 -18.20 -5.15 -83.61
N CYS A 188 -18.59 -3.88 -83.63
CA CYS A 188 -18.10 -2.92 -84.62
C CYS A 188 -16.96 -2.12 -83.96
N CYS A 189 -15.75 -2.29 -84.53
CA CYS A 189 -14.41 -2.01 -83.99
C CYS A 189 -14.18 -0.65 -83.33
#